data_AF-A0A2H4TV38-F1
#
_entry.id   AF-A0A2H4TV38-F1
#
_cell.length_a   1.000
_cell.length_b   1.000
_cell.length_c   1.000
_cell.angle_alpha   90.00
_cell.angle_beta   90.00
_cell.angle_gamma   90.00
#
_symmetry.space_group_name_H-M   'P 1'
#
loop_
_entity.id
_entity.type
_entity.pdbx_description
1 polymer ?
#
loop_
_entity_poly.entity_id
_entity_poly.type
_entity_poly.pdbx_seq_one_letter_code
_entity_poly.pdbx_strand_id
1 'polypeptide(L)' 'MGQIVNGVKHRYVIGSLNDTIVPTELTLKLSQQLNAPFYALPDSGHFLGDDGINELPLVLQLLI' A
#
# COMPACT_ATOMS: atom_id res chain seq x y z
N MET A 1 -10.41 -11.20 8.03
CA MET A 1 -9.97 -11.07 6.62
C MET A 1 -10.73 -11.95 5.63
N GLY A 2 -11.18 -13.17 5.97
CA GLY A 2 -11.81 -14.09 5.00
C GLY A 2 -12.96 -13.50 4.16
N GLN A 3 -13.86 -12.70 4.76
CA GLN A 3 -14.93 -12.04 4.01
C GLN A 3 -14.40 -10.99 3.01
N ILE A 4 -13.35 -10.25 3.36
CA ILE A 4 -12.72 -9.25 2.47
C ILE A 4 -11.99 -9.96 1.32
N VAL A 5 -11.20 -10.98 1.62
CA VAL A 5 -10.44 -11.74 0.61
C VAL A 5 -11.37 -12.41 -0.40
N ASN A 6 -12.52 -12.93 0.06
CA ASN A 6 -13.48 -13.61 -0.81
C ASN A 6 -14.44 -12.64 -1.53
N GLY A 7 -14.69 -11.46 -0.95
CA GLY A 7 -15.65 -10.47 -1.47
C GLY A 7 -15.04 -9.40 -2.37
N VAL A 8 -13.72 -9.23 -2.36
CA VAL A 8 -13.02 -8.18 -3.12
C VAL A 8 -12.12 -8.81 -4.18
N LYS A 9 -12.41 -8.53 -5.46
CA LYS A 9 -11.68 -9.12 -6.60
C LYS A 9 -10.24 -8.64 -6.73
N HIS A 10 -10.00 -7.34 -6.55
CA HIS A 10 -8.69 -6.72 -6.72
C HIS A 10 -8.19 -6.17 -5.39
N ARG A 11 -6.99 -6.58 -4.98
CA ARG A 11 -6.38 -6.19 -3.71
C ARG A 11 -4.92 -5.91 -3.97
N TYR A 12 -4.44 -4.77 -3.48
CA TYR A 12 -3.05 -4.35 -3.59
C TYR A 12 -2.70 -3.66 -2.28
N VAL A 13 -1.46 -3.81 -1.83
CA VAL A 13 -0.93 -3.06 -0.70
C VAL A 13 0.31 -2.31 -1.15
N ILE A 14 0.32 -1.01 -0.93
CA ILE A 14 1.44 -0.13 -1.28
C ILE A 14 1.95 0.45 0.03
N GLY A 15 3.26 0.42 0.25
CA GLY A 15 3.90 1.00 1.42
C GLY A 15 5.18 1.71 1.04
N SER A 16 5.53 2.75 1.79
CA SER A 16 6.82 3.41 1.67
C SER A 16 7.83 2.79 2.64
N LEU A 17 9.04 2.52 2.18
CA LEU A 17 10.12 1.95 3.01
C LEU A 17 10.66 2.95 4.03
N ASN A 18 10.45 4.25 3.79
CA ASN A 18 10.80 5.32 4.72
C ASN A 18 9.59 5.95 5.43
N ASP A 19 8.44 5.26 5.46
CA ASP A 19 7.29 5.69 6.26
C ASP A 19 7.65 5.67 7.76
N THR A 20 7.60 6.84 8.40
CA THR A 20 7.92 6.99 9.83
C THR A 20 6.69 6.88 10.74
N ILE A 21 5.49 6.85 10.16
CA ILE A 21 4.21 6.76 10.88
C ILE A 21 3.75 5.30 10.90
N VAL A 22 3.82 4.61 9.75
CA VAL A 22 3.44 3.20 9.63
C VAL A 22 4.67 2.36 9.26
N PRO A 23 5.24 1.60 10.23
CA PRO A 23 6.36 0.71 9.95
C PRO A 23 6.07 -0.26 8.80
N THR A 24 7.04 -0.43 7.91
CA THR A 24 6.94 -1.27 6.70
C THR A 24 6.50 -2.70 7.03
N GLU A 25 6.95 -3.24 8.16
CA GLU A 25 6.64 -4.60 8.61
C GLU A 25 5.15 -4.80 8.86
N LEU A 26 4.44 -3.77 9.36
CA LEU A 26 3.01 -3.84 9.58
C LEU A 26 2.25 -3.86 8.24
N THR A 27 2.70 -3.07 7.28
CA THR A 27 2.13 -3.00 5.93
C THR A 27 2.37 -4.31 5.16
N LEU A 28 3.57 -4.88 5.26
CA LEU A 28 3.88 -6.20 4.69
C LEU A 28 3.06 -7.31 5.37
N LYS A 29 2.89 -7.27 6.69
CA LYS A 29 2.03 -8.24 7.39
C LYS A 29 0.57 -8.13 6.94
N LEU A 30 0.08 -6.91 6.70
CA LEU A 30 -1.27 -6.69 6.19
C LEU A 30 -1.46 -7.27 4.77
N SER A 31 -0.48 -7.11 3.88
CA SER A 31 -0.56 -7.67 2.52
C SER A 31 -0.69 -9.20 2.53
N GLN A 32 0.06 -9.87 3.41
CA GLN A 32 -0.04 -11.32 3.64
C GLN A 32 -1.43 -11.71 4.14
N GLN A 33 -1.98 -10.98 5.11
CA GLN A 33 -3.32 -11.24 5.66
C GLN A 33 -4.44 -11.01 4.64
N LEU A 34 -4.24 -10.10 3.69
CA LEU A 34 -5.18 -9.81 2.61
C LEU A 34 -4.97 -10.69 1.36
N ASN A 35 -3.96 -11.56 1.35
CA ASN A 35 -3.54 -12.31 0.16
C ASN A 35 -3.45 -11.38 -1.06
N ALA A 36 -2.64 -10.32 -0.91
CA ALA A 36 -2.50 -9.24 -1.87
C ALA A 36 -1.00 -8.97 -2.15
N PRO A 37 -0.63 -8.64 -3.40
CA PRO A 37 0.73 -8.19 -3.72
C PRO A 37 1.10 -6.92 -2.91
N PHE A 38 2.37 -6.88 -2.49
CA PHE A 38 2.96 -5.74 -1.80
C PHE A 38 3.91 -4.97 -2.73
N TYR A 39 3.70 -3.66 -2.84
CA TYR A 39 4.53 -2.75 -3.60
C TYR A 39 5.25 -1.82 -2.64
N ALA A 40 6.57 -1.96 -2.56
CA ALA A 40 7.43 -1.14 -1.74
C ALA A 40 7.98 0.04 -2.55
N LEU A 41 7.68 1.26 -2.12
CA LEU A 41 8.25 2.48 -2.67
C LEU A 41 9.41 2.93 -1.77
N PRO A 42 10.60 3.25 -2.32
CA PRO A 42 11.78 3.49 -1.49
C PRO A 42 11.71 4.81 -0.72
N ASP A 43 11.12 5.86 -1.32
CA ASP A 43 11.14 7.22 -0.78
C ASP A 43 9.84 7.95 -1.11
N SER A 44 8.84 7.78 -0.25
CA SER A 44 7.52 8.42 -0.41
C SER A 44 6.88 8.85 0.91
N GLY A 45 7.63 8.80 2.01
CA GLY A 45 7.15 9.15 3.35
C GLY A 45 5.84 8.45 3.69
N HIS A 46 4.89 9.18 4.25
CA HIS A 46 3.54 8.67 4.52
C HIS A 46 2.53 9.05 3.42
N PHE A 47 3.02 9.31 2.19
CA PHE A 47 2.19 9.72 1.04
C PHE A 47 1.34 10.98 1.29
N LEU A 48 1.83 11.90 2.13
CA LEU A 48 1.11 13.11 2.48
C LEU A 48 1.35 14.21 1.44
N GLY A 49 0.28 14.94 1.09
CA GLY A 49 0.39 16.12 0.23
C GLY A 49 1.25 17.22 0.85
N ASP A 50 1.26 17.34 2.17
CA ASP A 50 2.11 18.28 2.92
C ASP A 50 3.62 17.95 2.75
N ASP A 51 3.96 16.70 2.45
CA ASP A 51 5.31 16.25 2.11
C ASP A 51 5.60 16.36 0.59
N GLY A 52 4.69 16.99 -0.17
CA GLY A 52 4.80 17.17 -1.62
C GLY A 52 4.29 16.00 -2.46
N ILE A 53 3.76 14.93 -1.85
CA ILE A 53 3.22 13.77 -2.56
C ILE A 53 1.79 14.07 -3.02
N ASN A 54 1.67 14.68 -4.18
CA ASN A 54 0.37 15.06 -4.77
C ASN A 54 -0.15 14.07 -5.83
N GLU A 55 0.67 13.08 -6.19
CA GLU A 55 0.35 12.08 -7.20
C GLU A 55 0.81 10.69 -6.74
N LEU A 56 0.00 9.68 -7.07
CA LEU A 56 0.34 8.26 -6.89
C LEU A 56 0.07 7.48 -8.19
N PRO A 57 0.92 7.63 -9.23
CA PRO A 57 0.69 7.00 -10.53
C PRO A 57 0.58 5.47 -10.45
N LEU A 58 1.31 4.84 -9.52
CA LEU A 58 1.23 3.40 -9.26
C LEU A 58 -0.19 2.96 -8.87
N VAL A 59 -0.89 3.74 -8.04
CA VAL A 59 -2.27 3.42 -7.66
C VAL A 59 -3.17 3.43 -8.88
N LEU A 60 -3.04 4.44 -9.74
CA LEU A 60 -3.84 4.53 -10.96
C LEU A 60 -3.55 3.35 -11.91
N GLN A 61 -2.29 2.95 -12.06
CA GLN A 61 -1.90 1.82 -12.92
C GLN A 61 -2.46 0.48 -12.42
N LEU A 62 -2.60 0.29 -11.10
CA LEU A 62 -3.11 -0.95 -10.52
C LEU A 62 -4.65 -1.04 -10.53
N LEU A 63 -5.35 0.07 -10.75
CA LEU A 63 -6.81 0.12 -10.80
C LEU A 63 -7.41 -0.20 -12.17
N ILE A 64 -6.59 -0.16 -13.23
CA ILE A 64 -6.99 -0.39 -14.63
C ILE A 64 -6.81 -1.87 -14.99
#